data_AF-A0A7Y5AI58-F1
#
_entry.id   AF-A0A7Y5AI58-F1
#
_cell.length_a   1.000
_cell.length_b   1.000
_cell.length_c   1.000
_cell.angle_alpha   90.00
_cell.angle_beta   90.00
_cell.angle_gamma   90.00
#
_symmetry.space_group_name_H-M   'P 1'
#
loop_
_entity.id
_entity.type
_entity.pdbx_description
1 polymer ?
#
loop_
_entity_poly.entity_id
_entity_poly.type
_entity_poly.pdbx_seq_one_letter_code
_entity_poly.pdbx_strand_id
1 'polypeptide(L)'
;MQSDEANELKRCRALALEQNQRLLGEAHRRLQQAEQILTHPQLDAEQFERYIRLKASALRCYADASEHLAVIDRDFPEPPASNDVAHTLAPASAATNDEHYHVRTLAFTD
;
A
#
# COMPACT_ATOMS: atom_id res chain seq x y z
N MET A 1 16.01 -16.85 27.39
CA MET A 1 15.62 -17.38 26.07
C MET A 1 14.47 -16.60 25.41
N GLN A 2 13.53 -15.99 26.14
CA GLN A 2 12.44 -15.18 25.53
C GLN A 2 12.87 -13.83 24.90
N SER A 3 14.06 -13.32 25.25
CA SER A 3 14.62 -12.08 24.71
C SER A 3 15.04 -12.21 23.23
N ASP A 4 15.54 -13.39 22.83
CA ASP A 4 16.16 -13.56 21.52
C ASP A 4 15.11 -13.76 20.42
N GLU A 5 14.06 -14.54 20.70
CA GLU A 5 12.91 -14.75 19.81
C GLU A 5 12.16 -13.45 19.51
N ALA A 6 11.94 -12.59 20.52
CA ALA A 6 11.34 -11.28 20.33
C ALA A 6 12.22 -10.34 19.48
N ASN A 7 13.55 -10.44 19.60
CA ASN A 7 14.49 -9.66 18.80
C ASN A 7 14.57 -10.17 17.36
N GLU A 8 14.48 -11.48 17.13
CA GLU A 8 14.41 -12.08 15.81
C GLU A 8 13.12 -11.69 15.09
N LEU A 9 11.96 -11.75 15.77
CA LEU A 9 10.68 -11.34 15.21
C LEU A 9 10.67 -9.85 14.80
N LYS A 10 11.27 -8.97 15.61
CA LYS A 10 11.49 -7.55 15.26
C LYS A 10 12.33 -7.38 13.99
N ARG A 11 13.42 -8.15 13.86
CA ARG A 11 14.31 -8.10 12.69
C ARG A 11 13.60 -8.60 11.43
N CYS A 12 12.86 -9.71 11.53
CA CYS A 12 12.06 -10.25 10.43
C CYS A 12 10.99 -9.25 9.97
N ARG A 13 10.28 -8.64 10.91
CA ARG A 13 9.29 -7.59 10.61
C ARG A 13 9.92 -6.40 9.89
N ALA A 14 11.04 -5.89 10.40
CA ALA A 14 11.74 -4.76 9.80
C ALA A 14 12.17 -5.03 8.36
N LEU A 15 12.74 -6.22 8.10
CA LEU A 15 13.13 -6.62 6.76
C LEU A 15 11.91 -6.73 5.82
N ALA A 16 10.82 -7.35 6.28
CA ALA A 16 9.62 -7.52 5.47
C ALA A 16 8.99 -6.15 5.11
N LEU A 17 8.97 -5.20 6.06
CA LEU A 17 8.52 -3.83 5.82
C LEU A 17 9.43 -3.08 4.84
N GLU A 18 10.75 -3.27 4.91
CA GLU A 18 11.68 -2.68 3.94
C GLU A 18 11.38 -3.18 2.52
N GLN A 19 11.13 -4.48 2.35
CA GLN A 19 10.73 -5.02 1.05
C GLN A 19 9.38 -4.47 0.58
N ASN A 20 8.42 -4.31 1.49
CA ASN A 20 7.14 -3.67 1.18
C ASN A 20 7.33 -2.23 0.66
N GLN A 21 8.17 -1.44 1.34
CA GLN A 21 8.50 -0.08 0.91
C GLN A 21 9.18 -0.04 -0.47
N ARG A 22 10.08 -0.99 -0.76
CA ARG A 22 10.71 -1.09 -2.08
C ARG A 22 9.67 -1.36 -3.18
N LEU A 23 8.72 -2.27 -2.95
CA LEU A 23 7.61 -2.55 -3.88
C LEU A 23 6.75 -1.31 -4.13
N LEU A 24 6.39 -0.57 -3.07
CA LEU A 24 5.65 0.69 -3.17
C LEU A 24 6.43 1.75 -3.97
N GLY A 25 7.74 1.85 -3.73
CA GLY A 25 8.61 2.76 -4.48
C GLY A 25 8.68 2.41 -5.97
N GLU A 26 8.67 1.13 -6.33
CA GLU A 26 8.54 0.73 -7.73
C GLU A 26 7.18 1.04 -8.34
N ALA A 27 6.09 0.77 -7.62
CA ALA A 27 4.74 1.12 -8.05
C ALA A 27 4.62 2.61 -8.34
N HIS A 28 5.17 3.44 -7.44
CA HIS A 28 5.17 4.90 -7.59
C HIS A 28 5.98 5.36 -8.81
N ARG A 29 7.16 4.80 -9.05
CA ARG A 29 7.95 5.11 -10.26
C ARG A 29 7.20 4.77 -11.53
N ARG A 30 6.49 3.63 -11.56
CA ARG A 30 5.66 3.23 -12.72
C ARG A 30 4.50 4.19 -12.94
N LEU A 31 3.86 4.67 -11.87
CA LEU A 31 2.80 5.67 -11.95
C LEU A 31 3.32 7.01 -12.48
N GLN A 32 4.45 7.50 -11.95
CA GLN A 32 5.08 8.73 -12.45
C GLN A 32 5.45 8.63 -13.94
N GLN A 33 5.97 7.48 -14.38
CA GLN A 33 6.23 7.24 -15.79
C GLN A 33 4.95 7.27 -16.63
N ALA A 34 3.85 6.74 -16.12
CA ALA A 34 2.54 6.83 -16.79
C ALA A 34 2.10 8.30 -16.90
N GLU A 35 2.18 9.07 -15.81
CA GLU A 35 1.79 10.48 -15.78
C GLU A 35 2.61 11.34 -16.73
N GLN A 36 3.91 11.06 -16.88
CA GLN A 36 4.76 11.75 -17.86
C GLN A 36 4.25 11.60 -19.30
N ILE A 37 3.64 10.45 -19.65
CA ILE A 37 3.04 10.26 -20.98
C ILE A 37 1.91 11.26 -21.20
N LEU A 38 1.08 11.53 -20.19
CA LEU A 38 -0.02 12.49 -20.28
C LEU A 38 0.46 13.94 -20.41
N THR A 39 1.69 14.25 -19.99
CA THR A 39 2.26 15.59 -20.14
C THR A 39 2.75 15.89 -21.56
N HIS A 40 2.76 14.88 -22.45
CA HIS A 40 3.23 15.07 -23.81
C HIS A 40 2.22 15.89 -24.63
N PRO A 41 2.62 17.02 -25.23
CA PRO A 41 1.70 17.93 -25.95
C PRO A 41 1.11 17.32 -27.23
N GLN A 42 1.68 16.22 -27.72
CA GLN A 42 1.17 15.42 -28.82
C GLN A 42 0.82 14.02 -28.31
N LEU A 43 -0.19 13.94 -27.44
CA LEU A 43 -0.70 12.66 -26.95
C LEU A 43 -1.56 12.01 -28.05
N ASP A 44 -1.12 10.87 -28.56
CA ASP A 44 -1.88 10.06 -29.51
C ASP A 44 -2.56 8.87 -28.81
N ALA A 45 -3.36 8.11 -29.57
CA ALA A 45 -4.08 6.95 -29.05
C ALA A 45 -3.13 5.85 -28.52
N GLU A 46 -1.98 5.64 -29.15
CA GLU A 46 -1.01 4.61 -28.75
C GLU A 46 -0.33 4.97 -27.43
N GLN A 47 0.04 6.24 -27.25
CA GLN A 47 0.56 6.76 -25.99
C GLN A 47 -0.49 6.68 -24.88
N PHE A 48 -1.76 6.96 -25.18
CA PHE A 48 -2.83 6.82 -24.21
C PHE A 48 -3.06 5.35 -23.80
N GLU A 49 -3.01 4.40 -24.73
CA GLU A 49 -3.05 2.97 -24.42
C GLU A 49 -1.85 2.54 -23.55
N ARG A 50 -0.66 3.08 -23.83
CA ARG A 50 0.53 2.85 -23.01
C ARG A 50 0.37 3.40 -21.60
N TYR A 51 -0.23 4.59 -21.45
CA TYR A 51 -0.60 5.17 -20.16
C TYR A 51 -1.54 4.24 -19.38
N ILE A 52 -2.64 3.77 -20.00
CA ILE A 52 -3.60 2.88 -19.34
C ILE A 52 -2.92 1.61 -18.83
N ARG A 53 -2.08 0.99 -19.66
CA ARG A 53 -1.33 -0.23 -19.28
C ARG A 53 -0.38 0.01 -18.11
N LEU A 54 0.37 1.12 -18.13
CA LEU A 54 1.30 1.46 -17.04
C LEU A 54 0.55 1.77 -15.74
N LYS A 55 -0.55 2.52 -15.81
CA LYS A 55 -1.38 2.82 -14.65
C LYS A 55 -1.99 1.57 -14.05
N ALA A 56 -2.56 0.69 -14.87
CA ALA A 56 -3.12 -0.58 -14.39
C ALA A 56 -2.05 -1.46 -13.72
N SER A 57 -0.83 -1.49 -14.30
CA SER A 57 0.31 -2.19 -13.72
C SER A 57 0.72 -1.61 -12.35
N ALA A 58 0.82 -0.27 -12.24
CA ALA A 58 1.13 0.39 -10.99
C ALA A 58 0.08 0.12 -9.90
N LEU A 59 -1.22 0.20 -10.25
CA LEU A 59 -2.32 -0.12 -9.33
C LEU A 59 -2.26 -1.56 -8.83
N ARG A 60 -1.91 -2.53 -9.69
CA ARG A 60 -1.71 -3.91 -9.26
C ARG A 60 -0.55 -4.04 -8.28
N CYS A 61 0.59 -3.38 -8.54
CA CYS A 61 1.70 -3.38 -7.60
C CYS A 61 1.33 -2.76 -6.24
N TYR A 62 0.47 -1.73 -6.21
CA TYR A 62 -0.05 -1.17 -4.97
C TYR A 62 -0.94 -2.16 -4.22
N ALA A 63 -1.81 -2.89 -4.92
CA ALA A 63 -2.64 -3.93 -4.33
C ALA A 63 -1.77 -5.06 -3.73
N ASP A 64 -0.77 -5.54 -4.48
CA ASP A 64 0.16 -6.58 -4.02
C ASP A 64 0.95 -6.12 -2.78
N ALA A 65 1.39 -4.86 -2.74
CA ALA A 65 2.07 -4.29 -1.57
C ALA A 65 1.11 -4.17 -0.37
N SER A 66 -0.16 -3.81 -0.59
CA SER A 66 -1.17 -3.80 0.47
C SER A 66 -1.40 -5.19 1.06
N GLU A 67 -1.49 -6.22 0.20
CA GLU A 67 -1.65 -7.61 0.64
C GLU A 67 -0.40 -8.09 1.40
N HIS A 68 0.79 -7.76 0.90
CA HIS A 68 2.05 -8.08 1.58
C HIS A 68 2.12 -7.44 2.97
N LEU A 69 1.64 -6.20 3.14
CA LEU A 69 1.57 -5.56 4.45
C LEU A 69 0.62 -6.30 5.41
N ALA A 70 -0.56 -6.72 4.92
CA ALA A 70 -1.50 -7.49 5.72
C ALA A 70 -0.90 -8.84 6.19
N VAL A 71 -0.09 -9.49 5.34
CA VAL A 71 0.66 -10.70 5.72
C VAL A 71 1.70 -10.38 6.78
N ILE A 72 2.45 -9.27 6.64
CA ILE A 72 3.43 -8.85 7.64
C ILE A 72 2.78 -8.62 9.00
N ASP A 73 1.67 -7.90 9.04
CA ASP A 73 1.01 -7.57 10.31
C ASP A 73 0.39 -8.81 10.98
N ARG A 74 0.03 -9.84 10.19
CA ARG A 74 -0.44 -11.13 10.72
C ARG A 74 0.69 -12.03 11.23
N ASP A 75 1.75 -12.19 10.43
CA ASP A 75 2.79 -13.21 10.67
C ASP A 75 3.96 -12.66 11.51
N PHE A 76 4.15 -11.33 11.51
CA PHE A 76 5.15 -10.61 12.28
C PHE A 76 4.51 -9.42 13.00
N PRO A 77 3.63 -9.68 13.99
CA PRO A 77 2.95 -8.62 14.71
C PRO A 77 3.96 -7.73 15.42
N GLU A 78 3.62 -6.46 15.56
CA GLU A 78 4.44 -5.57 16.38
C GLU A 78 4.46 -6.08 17.82
N PRO A 79 5.64 -6.35 18.40
CA PRO A 79 5.70 -6.78 19.78
C PRO A 79 5.07 -5.70 20.64
N PRO A 80 4.23 -6.06 21.62
CA PRO A 80 3.56 -5.08 22.46
C PRO A 80 4.64 -4.17 23.03
N ALA A 81 4.56 -2.89 22.70
CA ALA A 81 5.36 -1.89 23.38
C ALA A 81 5.08 -2.10 24.88
N SER A 82 6.12 -2.28 25.70
CA SER A 82 6.00 -2.30 27.15
C SER A 82 5.56 -0.91 27.63
N ASN A 83 4.33 -0.54 27.33
CA ASN A 83 3.60 0.59 27.86
C ASN A 83 2.34 0.03 28.49
N ASP A 84 2.53 -0.26 29.77
CA ASP A 84 1.51 -0.24 30.80
C ASP A 84 0.71 1.06 30.67
N VAL A 85 -0.40 1.01 29.94
CA VAL A 85 -1.55 1.92 30.09
C VAL A 85 -2.81 1.17 29.72
N ALA A 86 -3.20 0.27 30.62
CA ALA A 86 -4.60 -0.06 30.78
C ALA A 86 -5.35 1.17 31.31
N HIS A 87 -5.89 2.02 30.42
CA HIS A 87 -7.16 2.71 30.73
C HIS A 87 -7.87 3.31 29.52
N THR A 88 -9.15 2.91 29.40
CA THR A 88 -10.30 3.72 28.96
C THR A 88 -10.79 3.53 27.51
N LEU A 89 -11.68 2.54 27.36
CA LEU A 89 -13.09 2.71 26.94
C LEU A 89 -13.43 3.73 25.83
N ALA A 90 -13.73 3.16 24.64
CA ALA A 90 -14.94 3.36 23.84
C ALA A 90 -15.11 4.67 23.00
N PRO A 91 -15.98 4.63 21.96
CA PRO A 91 -15.79 5.35 20.70
C PRO A 91 -16.50 6.70 20.66
N ALA A 92 -15.90 7.67 19.96
CA ALA A 92 -16.60 8.88 19.52
C ALA A 92 -16.34 9.11 18.03
N SER A 93 -17.39 8.85 17.25
CA SER A 93 -17.70 9.49 15.97
C SER A 93 -17.21 10.94 15.91
N ALA A 94 -16.50 11.31 14.85
CA ALA A 94 -16.95 12.30 13.86
C ALA A 94 -15.76 12.87 13.05
N ALA A 95 -15.83 12.66 11.74
CA ALA A 95 -15.51 13.60 10.69
C ALA A 95 -14.17 14.37 10.73
N THR A 96 -13.30 14.06 9.76
CA THR A 96 -12.97 15.02 8.70
C THR A 96 -12.36 14.31 7.49
N ASN A 97 -13.06 14.46 6.36
CA ASN A 97 -12.66 14.40 4.95
C ASN A 97 -11.25 13.89 4.61
N ASP A 98 -11.20 12.81 3.83
CA ASP A 98 -10.25 12.75 2.72
C ASP A 98 -10.87 12.00 1.53
N GLU A 99 -11.00 12.69 0.41
CA GLU A 99 -11.50 12.15 -0.85
C GLU A 99 -10.45 11.23 -1.46
N HIS A 100 -10.39 9.97 -1.03
CA HIS A 100 -9.49 8.99 -1.63
C HIS A 100 -10.21 7.72 -2.09
N TYR A 101 -10.51 7.74 -3.40
CA TYR A 101 -10.53 6.60 -4.31
C TYR A 101 -11.49 5.44 -3.96
N HIS A 102 -12.78 5.66 -4.20
CA HIS A 102 -13.72 4.56 -4.49
C HIS A 102 -13.91 4.44 -6.00
N VAL A 103 -13.02 3.70 -6.67
CA VAL A 103 -13.36 3.09 -7.96
C VAL A 103 -14.18 1.85 -7.66
N ARG A 104 -15.48 2.07 -7.51
CA ARG A 104 -16.48 1.01 -7.45
C ARG A 104 -16.58 0.41 -8.85
N THR A 105 -16.18 -0.85 -8.96
CA THR A 105 -16.37 -1.69 -10.14
C THR A 105 -17.86 -1.70 -10.50
N LEU A 106 -18.24 -1.04 -11.59
CA LEU A 106 -19.51 -1.33 -12.24
C LEU A 106 -19.26 -2.44 -13.25
N ALA A 107 -19.74 -3.60 -12.84
CA ALA A 107 -19.91 -4.78 -13.67
C ALA A 107 -20.78 -4.44 -14.88
N PHE A 108 -20.28 -4.86 -16.04
CA PHE A 108 -21.02 -5.57 -17.09
C PHE A 108 -22.48 -5.90 -16.77
N THR A 109 -23.41 -5.47 -17.62
CA THR A 109 -24.49 -6.28 -18.23
C THR A 109 -25.19 -5.46 -19.32
N ASP A 110 -25.60 -6.18 -20.38
CA ASP A 110 -26.19 -5.80 -21.68
C ASP A 110 -27.03 -4.51 -21.77
#